data_AF-A0A2N0VBB3-F1
#
_entry.id   AF-A0A2N0VBB3-F1
#
_cell.length_a   1.000
_cell.length_b   1.000
_cell.length_c   1.000
_cell.angle_alpha   90.00
_cell.angle_beta   90.00
_cell.angle_gamma   90.00
#
_symmetry.space_group_name_H-M   'P 1'
#
loop_
_entity.id
_entity.type
_entity.pdbx_description
1 polymer ?
#
loop_
_entity_poly.entity_id
_entity_poly.type
_entity_poly.pdbx_seq_one_letter_code
_entity_poly.pdbx_strand_id
1 'polypeptide(L)'
;MNDSRTRLDRINTRIRNNPLLSLLIAVSTLVIGLSTFTNATRNLIDLLSGAEQRPAINGLWQAQVSYDWPNANYQERFDFAGSDTQLYGSATFTGSPNGILEGEIAGGTLRFITKTPESLGSGPTQQAIHRYQGKMAGDEIKFVMQTEGGYSTHVPVEFTAKRTGNPALQPSAN
;
A
#
# COMPACT_ATOMS: atom_id res chain seq x y z
N MET A 1 56.75 -45.57 18.92
CA MET A 1 56.67 -44.10 18.95
C MET A 1 55.44 -43.68 18.14
N ASN A 2 54.34 -43.32 18.80
CA ASN A 2 53.11 -42.89 18.14
C ASN A 2 53.16 -41.39 17.84
N ASP A 3 53.11 -41.04 16.56
CA ASP A 3 53.08 -39.66 16.08
C ASP A 3 51.64 -39.12 16.15
N SER A 4 51.24 -38.60 17.32
CA SER A 4 49.90 -38.09 17.59
C SER A 4 49.71 -36.66 17.06
N ARG A 5 50.01 -36.41 15.78
CA ARG A 5 49.65 -35.11 15.17
C ARG A 5 48.16 -35.06 14.94
N THR A 6 47.51 -34.08 15.57
CA THR A 6 46.07 -33.88 15.41
C THR A 6 45.75 -33.47 13.97
N ARG A 7 44.51 -33.73 13.51
CA ARG A 7 44.08 -33.35 12.15
C ARG A 7 44.25 -31.84 11.89
N LEU A 8 44.17 -31.02 12.94
CA LEU A 8 44.36 -29.57 12.89
C LEU A 8 45.83 -29.17 12.65
N ASP A 9 46.78 -29.83 13.32
CA ASP A 9 48.21 -29.55 13.13
C ASP A 9 48.66 -29.83 11.70
N ARG A 10 48.08 -30.87 11.08
CA ARG A 10 48.37 -31.25 9.69
C ARG A 10 47.81 -30.25 8.68
N ILE A 11 46.72 -29.55 9.01
CA ILE A 11 46.15 -28.48 8.18
C ILE A 11 46.98 -27.20 8.34
N ASN A 12 47.32 -26.82 9.57
CA ASN A 12 48.13 -25.62 9.85
C ASN A 12 49.51 -25.68 9.18
N THR A 13 50.16 -26.83 9.23
CA THR A 13 51.46 -27.05 8.56
C THR A 13 51.35 -26.97 7.02
N ARG A 14 50.26 -27.44 6.42
CA ARG A 14 50.02 -27.32 4.96
C ARG A 14 49.78 -25.87 4.52
N ILE A 15 49.11 -25.06 5.35
CA ILE A 15 48.85 -23.64 5.07
C ILE A 15 50.16 -22.84 5.12
N ARG A 16 51.01 -23.07 6.15
CA ARG A 16 52.30 -22.36 6.29
C ARG A 16 53.32 -22.71 5.22
N ASN A 17 53.38 -23.96 4.77
CA ASN A 17 54.38 -24.41 3.80
C ASN A 17 53.99 -24.17 2.34
N ASN A 18 52.79 -23.64 2.06
CA ASN A 18 52.31 -23.49 0.69
C ASN A 18 51.67 -22.10 0.46
N PRO A 19 52.42 -21.14 -0.10
CA PRO A 19 51.97 -19.74 -0.21
C PRO A 19 50.74 -19.58 -1.11
N LEU A 20 50.56 -20.45 -2.12
CA LEU A 20 49.38 -20.47 -2.99
C LEU A 20 48.08 -20.78 -2.22
N LEU A 21 48.17 -21.68 -1.23
CA LEU A 21 47.03 -22.11 -0.41
C LEU A 21 46.60 -21.01 0.56
N SER A 22 47.57 -20.31 1.15
CA SER A 22 47.31 -19.12 1.98
C SER A 22 46.66 -17.99 1.17
N LEU A 23 47.12 -17.75 -0.06
CA LEU A 23 46.52 -16.76 -0.95
C LEU A 23 45.08 -17.10 -1.33
N LEU A 24 44.81 -18.36 -1.68
CA LEU A 24 43.46 -18.84 -2.00
C LEU A 24 42.49 -18.65 -0.83
N ILE A 25 42.90 -18.97 0.40
CA ILE A 25 42.08 -18.79 1.60
C ILE A 25 41.79 -17.30 1.84
N ALA A 26 42.82 -16.45 1.76
CA ALA A 26 42.68 -15.00 1.96
C ALA A 26 41.71 -14.38 0.94
N VAL A 27 41.84 -14.75 -0.34
CA VAL A 27 40.93 -14.31 -1.41
C VAL A 27 39.51 -14.84 -1.17
N SER A 28 39.36 -16.09 -0.75
CA SER A 28 38.04 -16.68 -0.42
C SER A 28 37.34 -15.92 0.70
N THR A 29 38.06 -15.60 1.78
CA THR A 29 37.51 -14.82 2.90
C THR A 29 37.17 -13.39 2.50
N LEU A 30 37.97 -12.78 1.62
CA LEU A 30 37.71 -11.43 1.10
C LEU A 30 36.46 -11.40 0.21
N VAL A 31 36.29 -12.39 -0.67
CA VAL A 31 35.12 -12.51 -1.55
C VAL A 31 33.84 -12.76 -0.74
N ILE A 32 33.89 -13.63 0.28
CA ILE A 32 32.76 -13.88 1.19
C ILE A 32 32.42 -12.61 1.99
N GLY A 33 33.43 -11.89 2.48
CA GLY A 33 33.25 -10.62 3.21
C GLY A 33 32.66 -9.49 2.36
N LEU A 34 33.07 -9.35 1.09
CA LEU A 34 32.46 -8.37 0.18
C LEU A 34 31.02 -8.72 -0.19
N SER A 35 30.67 -10.01 -0.30
CA SER A 35 29.32 -10.46 -0.65
C SER A 35 28.29 -10.14 0.44
N THR A 36 28.64 -10.38 1.71
CA THR A 36 27.76 -10.08 2.84
C THR A 36 27.59 -8.57 3.06
N PHE A 37 28.66 -7.79 2.89
CA PHE A 37 28.61 -6.33 2.97
C PHE A 37 27.74 -5.71 1.88
N THR A 38 27.81 -6.23 0.65
CA THR A 38 26.99 -5.74 -0.47
C THR A 38 25.50 -6.01 -0.24
N ASN A 39 25.14 -7.19 0.28
CA ASN A 39 23.75 -7.53 0.56
C ASN A 39 23.14 -6.70 1.69
N ALA A 40 23.89 -6.48 2.78
CA ALA A 40 23.44 -5.63 3.89
C ALA A 40 23.27 -4.17 3.44
N THR A 41 24.17 -3.68 2.59
CA THR A 41 24.11 -2.31 2.04
C THR A 41 22.92 -2.15 1.09
N ARG A 42 22.59 -3.17 0.28
CA ARG A 42 21.39 -3.13 -0.59
C ARG A 42 20.10 -3.11 0.21
N ASN A 43 19.96 -3.94 1.24
CA ASN A 43 18.77 -3.94 2.11
C ASN A 43 18.64 -2.61 2.87
N LEU A 44 19.75 -2.03 3.32
CA LEU A 44 19.74 -0.72 3.96
C LEU A 44 19.35 0.39 2.98
N ILE A 45 19.88 0.37 1.75
CA ILE A 45 19.50 1.31 0.70
C ILE A 45 18.03 1.12 0.32
N ASP A 46 17.50 -0.09 0.27
CA ASP A 46 16.07 -0.34 -0.02
C ASP A 46 15.16 0.21 1.09
N LEU A 47 15.55 0.02 2.36
CA LEU A 47 14.86 0.63 3.51
C LEU A 47 14.94 2.18 3.52
N LEU A 48 16.05 2.75 3.05
CA LEU A 48 16.26 4.20 2.99
C LEU A 48 15.71 4.84 1.70
N SER A 49 15.59 4.07 0.62
CA SER A 49 15.04 4.49 -0.68
C SER A 49 13.55 4.16 -0.80
N GLY A 50 13.00 3.37 0.13
CA GLY A 50 11.59 3.03 0.26
C GLY A 50 10.70 4.19 0.71
N ALA A 51 11.07 5.43 0.42
CA ALA A 51 10.07 6.46 0.16
C ALA A 51 9.39 6.07 -1.15
N GLU A 52 8.49 5.07 -1.10
CA GLU A 52 7.63 4.75 -2.24
C GLU A 52 6.99 6.06 -2.67
N GLN A 53 7.35 6.51 -3.87
CA GLN A 53 6.86 7.75 -4.43
C GLN A 53 5.34 7.69 -4.38
N ARG A 54 4.73 8.66 -3.67
CA ARG A 54 3.28 8.72 -3.49
C ARG A 54 2.62 8.52 -4.86
N PRO A 55 1.74 7.51 -5.01
CA PRO A 55 1.01 7.32 -6.25
C PRO A 55 0.28 8.59 -6.65
N ALA A 56 0.10 8.82 -7.96
CA ALA A 56 -0.63 9.96 -8.49
C ALA A 56 -2.14 9.86 -8.20
N ILE A 57 -2.55 9.88 -6.94
CA ILE A 57 -3.95 9.68 -6.54
C ILE A 57 -4.79 10.95 -6.67
N ASN A 58 -4.17 12.12 -6.60
CA ASN A 58 -4.89 13.38 -6.57
C ASN A 58 -5.75 13.57 -7.85
N GLY A 59 -6.89 14.23 -7.68
CA GLY A 59 -7.88 14.50 -8.72
C GLY A 59 -9.15 13.65 -8.58
N LEU A 60 -9.93 13.64 -9.66
CA LEU A 60 -11.26 13.07 -9.70
C LEU A 60 -11.26 11.61 -10.17
N TRP A 61 -12.04 10.80 -9.46
CA TRP A 61 -12.28 9.40 -9.73
C TRP A 61 -13.77 9.11 -9.67
N GLN A 62 -14.21 8.12 -10.45
CA GLN A 62 -15.63 7.76 -10.53
C GLN A 62 -15.80 6.25 -10.55
N ALA A 63 -16.80 5.75 -9.83
CA ALA A 63 -17.14 4.34 -9.76
C ALA A 63 -18.64 4.15 -9.98
N GLN A 64 -19.03 3.02 -10.56
CA GLN A 64 -20.38 2.51 -10.43
C GLN A 64 -20.42 1.60 -9.20
N VAL A 65 -21.25 1.95 -8.22
CA VAL A 65 -21.38 1.22 -6.95
C VAL A 65 -22.77 0.60 -6.88
N SER A 66 -22.81 -0.70 -6.65
CA SER A 66 -24.02 -1.46 -6.37
C SER A 66 -24.01 -1.82 -4.89
N TYR A 67 -24.83 -1.15 -4.09
CA TYR A 67 -24.92 -1.45 -2.67
C TYR A 67 -25.76 -2.72 -2.41
N ASP A 68 -25.74 -3.20 -1.17
CA ASP A 68 -26.30 -4.49 -0.76
C ASP A 68 -27.83 -4.49 -0.58
N TRP A 69 -28.50 -3.37 -0.82
CA TRP A 69 -29.96 -3.26 -0.81
C TRP A 69 -30.58 -3.12 -2.22
N PRO A 70 -31.88 -3.42 -2.38
CA PRO A 70 -32.53 -3.39 -3.69
C PRO A 70 -32.47 -2.03 -4.39
N ASN A 71 -32.24 -2.05 -5.71
CA ASN A 71 -32.20 -0.88 -6.60
C ASN A 71 -31.14 0.18 -6.24
N ALA A 72 -30.07 -0.22 -5.55
CA ALA A 72 -29.07 0.67 -5.00
C ALA A 72 -27.84 0.85 -5.91
N ASN A 73 -28.06 1.28 -7.15
CA ASN A 73 -26.97 1.51 -8.11
C ASN A 73 -26.70 3.00 -8.25
N TYR A 74 -25.51 3.44 -7.89
CA TYR A 74 -25.13 4.85 -7.90
C TYR A 74 -23.79 5.07 -8.59
N GLN A 75 -23.69 6.20 -9.29
CA GLN A 75 -22.42 6.67 -9.80
C GLN A 75 -21.77 7.54 -8.73
N GLU A 76 -20.79 6.99 -8.04
CA GLU A 76 -20.09 7.68 -6.95
C GLU A 76 -18.83 8.39 -7.47
N ARG A 77 -18.55 9.57 -6.94
CA ARG A 77 -17.42 10.43 -7.26
C ARG A 77 -16.53 10.61 -6.04
N PHE A 78 -15.23 10.47 -6.27
CA PHE A 78 -14.18 10.71 -5.28
C PHE A 78 -13.28 11.83 -5.79
N ASP A 79 -13.08 12.85 -4.97
CA ASP A 79 -12.16 13.95 -5.22
C ASP A 79 -11.06 13.88 -4.18
N PHE A 80 -9.88 13.44 -4.61
CA PHE A 80 -8.74 13.21 -3.74
C PHE A 80 -7.72 14.34 -3.86
N ALA A 81 -7.21 14.77 -2.71
CA ALA A 81 -6.09 15.68 -2.62
C ALA A 81 -5.18 15.27 -1.45
N GLY A 82 -3.96 15.81 -1.44
CA GLY A 82 -2.99 15.58 -0.38
C GLY A 82 -1.55 15.48 -0.87
N SER A 83 -0.65 15.41 0.09
CA SER A 83 0.79 15.21 -0.10
C SER A 83 1.28 14.10 0.82
N ASP A 84 2.46 13.57 0.53
CA ASP A 84 3.13 12.55 1.34
C ASP A 84 2.19 11.35 1.62
N THR A 85 1.86 11.11 2.89
CA THR A 85 0.93 10.06 3.32
C THR A 85 -0.49 10.56 3.53
N GLN A 86 -0.74 11.87 3.59
CA GLN A 86 -2.06 12.42 3.91
C GLN A 86 -3.01 12.34 2.72
N LEU A 87 -4.27 11.98 2.97
CA LEU A 87 -5.34 11.98 1.98
C LEU A 87 -6.53 12.74 2.54
N TYR A 88 -7.02 13.72 1.79
CA TYR A 88 -8.23 14.48 2.12
C TYR A 88 -9.04 14.74 0.85
N GLY A 89 -10.23 15.32 1.02
CA GLY A 89 -11.15 15.62 -0.07
C GLY A 89 -12.55 15.11 0.23
N SER A 90 -13.23 14.57 -0.78
CA SER A 90 -14.61 14.11 -0.65
C SER A 90 -14.89 12.80 -1.37
N ALA A 91 -15.83 12.04 -0.84
CA ALA A 91 -16.40 10.86 -1.49
C ALA A 91 -17.93 10.96 -1.41
N THR A 92 -18.61 10.73 -2.52
CA THR A 92 -20.07 10.69 -2.50
C THR A 92 -20.56 9.35 -1.93
N PHE A 93 -21.72 9.39 -1.27
CA PHE A 93 -22.48 8.21 -0.85
C PHE A 93 -23.94 8.46 -1.23
N THR A 94 -24.51 7.59 -2.06
CA THR A 94 -25.84 7.76 -2.66
C THR A 94 -26.01 9.11 -3.38
N GLY A 95 -24.92 9.60 -4.00
CA GLY A 95 -24.87 10.87 -4.72
C GLY A 95 -24.62 12.13 -3.87
N SER A 96 -24.65 12.03 -2.54
CA SER A 96 -24.34 13.17 -1.66
C SER A 96 -22.86 13.19 -1.27
N PRO A 97 -22.14 14.33 -1.41
CA PRO A 97 -20.72 14.41 -1.09
C PRO A 97 -20.47 14.42 0.43
N ASN A 98 -19.53 13.60 0.89
CA ASN A 98 -19.11 13.52 2.28
C ASN A 98 -17.61 13.76 2.40
N GLY A 99 -17.19 14.46 3.46
CA GLY A 99 -15.78 14.73 3.70
C GLY A 99 -15.01 13.47 4.06
N ILE A 100 -13.81 13.34 3.49
CA ILE A 100 -12.83 12.30 3.84
C ILE A 100 -12.23 12.62 5.21
N LEU A 101 -12.26 11.63 6.10
CA LEU A 101 -11.63 11.67 7.41
C LEU A 101 -10.61 10.54 7.53
N GLU A 102 -9.61 10.71 8.40
CA GLU A 102 -8.58 9.68 8.67
C GLU A 102 -7.92 9.14 7.39
N GLY A 103 -7.80 10.01 6.38
CA GLY A 103 -7.35 9.61 5.06
C GLY A 103 -5.83 9.48 5.00
N GLU A 104 -5.38 8.31 4.57
CA GLU A 104 -3.97 7.98 4.41
C GLU A 104 -3.72 7.19 3.12
N ILE A 105 -2.54 7.36 2.54
CA ILE A 105 -2.03 6.54 1.44
C ILE A 105 -0.58 6.11 1.74
N ALA A 106 -0.31 4.83 1.55
CA ALA A 106 1.02 4.24 1.68
C ALA A 106 1.14 3.06 0.71
N GLY A 107 2.23 3.02 -0.05
CA GLY A 107 2.56 1.90 -0.93
C GLY A 107 1.44 1.47 -1.89
N GLY A 108 0.81 2.43 -2.59
CA GLY A 108 -0.30 2.13 -3.51
C GLY A 108 -1.63 1.77 -2.83
N THR A 109 -1.68 1.71 -1.51
CA THR A 109 -2.88 1.40 -0.73
C THR A 109 -3.37 2.65 -0.02
N LEU A 110 -4.67 2.92 -0.07
CA LEU A 110 -5.29 4.02 0.64
C LEU A 110 -6.35 3.51 1.61
N ARG A 111 -6.56 4.28 2.67
CA ARG A 111 -7.63 4.09 3.65
C ARG A 111 -8.23 5.43 4.01
N PHE A 112 -9.53 5.46 4.24
CA PHE A 112 -10.20 6.63 4.81
C PHE A 112 -11.58 6.23 5.33
N ILE A 113 -12.23 7.16 6.04
CA ILE A 113 -13.64 7.03 6.40
C ILE A 113 -14.45 8.23 5.89
N THR A 114 -15.73 8.01 5.64
CA THR A 114 -16.75 9.07 5.60
C THR A 114 -17.85 8.77 6.61
N LYS A 115 -18.70 9.75 6.89
CA LYS A 115 -19.79 9.62 7.85
C LYS A 115 -21.07 10.19 7.27
N THR A 116 -22.19 9.49 7.46
CA THR A 116 -23.52 9.96 7.05
C THR A 116 -24.51 9.86 8.22
N PRO A 117 -25.50 10.76 8.28
CA PRO A 117 -26.65 10.59 9.16
C PRO A 117 -27.64 9.56 8.60
N GLU A 118 -28.08 8.61 9.41
CA GLU A 118 -29.17 7.68 9.12
C GLU A 118 -30.35 7.98 10.06
N SER A 119 -31.56 8.09 9.52
CA SER A 119 -32.78 8.29 10.32
C SER A 119 -33.84 7.27 9.95
N LEU A 120 -34.51 6.74 10.97
CA LEU A 120 -35.73 5.95 10.80
C LEU A 120 -36.94 6.89 10.90
N GLY A 121 -37.31 7.48 9.76
CA GLY A 121 -38.42 8.42 9.68
C GLY A 121 -38.17 9.70 10.49
N SER A 122 -39.07 10.02 11.41
CA SER A 122 -39.01 11.20 12.30
C SER A 122 -38.27 10.97 13.63
N GLY A 123 -37.64 9.80 13.79
CA GLY A 123 -36.85 9.47 14.97
C GLY A 123 -35.49 10.19 15.03
N PRO A 124 -34.71 9.95 16.11
CA PRO A 124 -33.36 10.46 16.21
C PRO A 124 -32.48 9.92 15.08
N THR A 125 -31.45 10.68 14.73
CA THR A 125 -30.45 10.26 13.75
C THR A 125 -29.35 9.46 14.43
N GLN A 126 -28.89 8.39 13.78
CA GLN A 126 -27.64 7.70 14.11
C GLN A 126 -26.59 7.95 13.05
N GLN A 127 -25.32 7.89 13.44
CA GLN A 127 -24.22 8.08 12.52
C GLN A 127 -23.79 6.74 11.94
N ALA A 128 -23.85 6.61 10.62
CA ALA A 128 -23.19 5.55 9.88
C ALA A 128 -21.75 5.97 9.52
N ILE A 129 -20.81 5.04 9.62
CA ILE A 129 -19.41 5.22 9.27
C ILE A 129 -19.09 4.30 8.08
N HIS A 130 -18.59 4.87 7.00
CA HIS A 130 -18.19 4.13 5.81
C HIS A 130 -16.67 4.06 5.76
N ARG A 131 -16.11 2.87 5.97
CA ARG A 131 -14.66 2.62 5.95
C ARG A 131 -14.25 2.13 4.58
N TYR A 132 -13.35 2.86 3.93
CA TYR A 132 -12.84 2.53 2.60
C TYR A 132 -11.41 2.02 2.72
N GLN A 133 -11.13 0.92 2.04
CA GLN A 133 -9.78 0.43 1.77
C GLN A 133 -9.64 0.30 0.25
N GLY A 134 -8.65 0.98 -0.31
CA GLY A 134 -8.42 1.02 -1.76
C GLY A 134 -7.03 0.53 -2.12
N LYS A 135 -6.92 -0.22 -3.21
CA LYS A 135 -5.63 -0.59 -3.83
C LYS A 135 -5.55 0.00 -5.24
N MET A 136 -4.53 0.81 -5.49
CA MET A 136 -4.29 1.42 -6.78
C MET A 136 -3.64 0.44 -7.76
N ALA A 137 -4.07 0.52 -9.02
CA ALA A 137 -3.47 -0.16 -10.16
C ALA A 137 -3.58 0.76 -11.39
N GLY A 138 -2.58 1.62 -11.60
CA GLY A 138 -2.60 2.62 -12.68
C GLY A 138 -3.71 3.66 -12.48
N ASP A 139 -4.63 3.72 -13.45
CA ASP A 139 -5.79 4.62 -13.44
C ASP A 139 -7.06 3.98 -12.87
N GLU A 140 -6.91 2.89 -12.12
CA GLU A 140 -7.98 2.24 -11.37
C GLU A 140 -7.65 2.13 -9.88
N ILE A 141 -8.69 2.21 -9.05
CA ILE A 141 -8.64 1.92 -7.61
C ILE A 141 -9.69 0.86 -7.32
N LYS A 142 -9.25 -0.29 -6.80
CA LYS A 142 -10.15 -1.32 -6.30
C LYS A 142 -10.46 -1.04 -4.84
N PHE A 143 -11.72 -0.77 -4.54
CA PHE A 143 -12.19 -0.46 -3.21
C PHE A 143 -12.92 -1.64 -2.58
N VAL A 144 -12.76 -1.76 -1.27
CA VAL A 144 -13.69 -2.42 -0.36
C VAL A 144 -14.22 -1.36 0.59
N MET A 145 -15.54 -1.24 0.69
CA MET A 145 -16.23 -0.35 1.62
C MET A 145 -17.00 -1.17 2.65
N GLN A 146 -16.77 -0.93 3.93
CA GLN A 146 -17.56 -1.48 5.03
C GLN A 146 -18.35 -0.34 5.70
N THR A 147 -19.67 -0.51 5.81
CA THR A 147 -20.52 0.41 6.60
C THR A 147 -20.74 -0.18 7.99
N GLU A 148 -20.55 0.64 9.02
CA GLU A 148 -20.72 0.31 10.44
C GLU A 148 -21.54 1.40 11.14
N GLY A 149 -22.12 1.07 12.29
CA GLY A 149 -23.00 1.99 13.01
C GLY A 149 -24.34 2.14 12.29
N GLY A 150 -24.96 3.31 12.42
CA GLY A 150 -26.30 3.54 11.88
C GLY A 150 -27.35 2.55 12.44
N TYR A 151 -28.49 2.48 11.76
CA TYR A 151 -29.59 1.58 12.09
C TYR A 151 -29.53 0.25 11.32
N SER A 152 -28.77 0.21 10.22
CA SER A 152 -28.73 -0.91 9.29
C SER A 152 -27.37 -1.61 9.30
N THR A 153 -27.38 -2.94 9.23
CA THR A 153 -26.15 -3.74 9.06
C THR A 153 -25.91 -4.00 7.58
N HIS A 154 -24.67 -3.79 7.13
CA HIS A 154 -24.29 -3.96 5.73
C HIS A 154 -23.11 -4.93 5.57
N VAL A 155 -23.11 -5.68 4.48
CA VAL A 155 -21.94 -6.47 4.06
C VAL A 155 -20.90 -5.57 3.40
N PRO A 156 -19.62 -5.99 3.32
CA PRO A 156 -18.63 -5.26 2.53
C PRO A 156 -19.07 -5.13 1.06
N VAL A 157 -18.92 -3.94 0.50
CA VAL A 157 -19.20 -3.63 -0.91
C VAL A 157 -17.88 -3.43 -1.65
N GLU A 158 -17.66 -4.19 -2.71
CA GLU A 158 -16.48 -4.07 -3.58
C GLU A 158 -16.83 -3.32 -4.87
N PHE A 159 -15.98 -2.41 -5.30
CA PHE A 159 -16.15 -1.69 -6.55
C PHE A 159 -14.83 -1.13 -7.07
N THR A 160 -14.80 -0.74 -8.35
CA THR A 160 -13.61 -0.15 -8.97
C THR A 160 -13.90 1.29 -9.37
N ALA A 161 -13.12 2.23 -8.84
CA ALA A 161 -13.10 3.60 -9.30
C ALA A 161 -12.07 3.78 -10.43
N LYS A 162 -12.41 4.58 -11.43
CA LYS A 162 -11.51 4.93 -12.54
C LYS A 162 -11.22 6.41 -12.51
N ARG A 163 -10.01 6.79 -12.88
CA ARG A 163 -9.65 8.21 -13.01
C ARG A 163 -10.51 8.83 -14.10
N THR A 164 -11.20 9.92 -13.78
CA THR A 164 -11.82 10.73 -14.81
C THR A 164 -10.75 11.65 -15.38
N GLY A 165 -10.48 11.53 -16.68
CA GLY A 165 -9.68 12.53 -17.39
C GLY A 165 -10.25 13.92 -17.13
N ASN A 166 -9.38 14.92 -17.03
CA ASN A 166 -9.71 16.29 -16.63
C ASN A 166 -11.05 16.76 -17.24
N PRO A 167 -12.10 17.11 -16.44
CA PRO A 167 -13.42 17.48 -16.95
C PRO A 167 -13.42 18.79 -17.77
N ALA A 168 -12.28 19.49 -17.87
CA ALA A 168 -12.09 20.65 -18.74
C ALA A 168 -12.19 20.36 -20.26
N LEU A 169 -12.43 19.11 -20.67
CA LEU A 169 -12.65 18.71 -22.08
C LEU A 169 -14.01 18.04 -22.29
N GLN A 170 -15.05 18.41 -21.53
CA GLN A 170 -16.42 18.17 -21.97
C GLN A 170 -16.87 19.35 -22.85
N PRO A 171 -16.99 19.19 -24.19
CA PRO A 171 -17.61 20.21 -25.01
C PRO A 171 -19.05 20.40 -24.52
N SER A 172 -19.38 21.63 -24.17
CA SER A 172 -20.75 22.07 -23.90
C SER A 172 -21.65 21.57 -25.03
N ALA A 173 -22.58 20.68 -24.69
CA ALA A 173 -23.65 20.29 -25.60
C ALA A 173 -24.50 21.54 -25.88
N ASN A 174 -24.55 21.93 -27.15
CA ASN A 174 -25.43 22.96 -27.69
C ASN A 174 -26.90 22.54 -27.62
#